data_AF-A0A1S3UFK8-F1
#
_entry.id   AF-A0A1S3UFK8-F1
#
_cell.length_a   1.000
_cell.length_b   1.000
_cell.length_c   1.000
_cell.angle_alpha   90.00
_cell.angle_beta   90.00
_cell.angle_gamma   90.00
#
_symmetry.space_group_name_H-M   'P 1'
#
loop_
_entity.id
_entity.type
_entity.pdbx_description
1 polymer ?
#
loop_
_entity_poly.entity_id
_entity_poly.type
_entity_poly.pdbx_seq_one_letter_code
_entity_poly.pdbx_strand_id
1 'polypeptide(L)'
;MASLLATSVIGYSPVSNGSRGFGKSGNFSKGRCCIKAMKIEKSLEELYNVKVERKVSPERLTELGVSKWSVWKTGKSKLPWDWQVDQLVYIEEGEVRVVPQGSKRFMQFLAGDLVRYPKWFEADLWFNGPYQERYSFRAYGDD
;
A
#
# COMPACT_ATOMS: atom_id res chain seq x y z
N MET A 1 23.28 44.07 34.61
CA MET A 1 23.90 43.27 35.71
C MET A 1 24.41 41.98 35.10
N ALA A 2 25.72 41.80 35.10
CA ALA A 2 26.48 40.77 34.39
C ALA A 2 26.56 39.43 35.16
N SER A 3 26.84 38.31 34.45
CA SER A 3 27.99 37.41 34.72
C SER A 3 28.01 36.22 33.71
N LEU A 4 29.03 36.11 32.83
CA LEU A 4 30.30 35.33 32.93
C LEU A 4 30.10 33.80 32.69
N LEU A 5 30.36 33.27 31.49
CA LEU A 5 31.63 32.75 30.91
C LEU A 5 32.25 31.52 31.61
N ALA A 6 32.37 30.41 30.87
CA ALA A 6 33.46 29.45 31.05
C ALA A 6 33.75 28.72 29.72
N THR A 7 34.89 29.05 29.13
CA THR A 7 35.53 28.33 28.03
C THR A 7 36.48 27.29 28.61
N SER A 8 36.74 26.20 27.89
CA SER A 8 37.98 25.46 28.05
C SER A 8 38.41 24.92 26.69
N VAL A 9 39.55 25.45 26.25
CA VAL A 9 40.34 25.07 25.10
C VAL A 9 41.48 24.15 25.57
N ILE A 10 42.37 23.79 24.66
CA ILE A 10 43.66 23.08 24.78
C ILE A 10 43.51 21.61 24.33
N GLY A 11 44.24 21.10 23.34
CA GLY A 11 45.28 21.69 22.51
C GLY A 11 46.14 20.59 21.85
N TYR A 12 46.39 20.79 20.55
CA TYR A 12 47.58 20.47 19.74
C TYR A 12 48.16 19.04 19.58
N SER A 13 48.23 18.66 18.29
CA SER A 13 49.06 17.65 17.59
C SER A 13 50.58 17.90 17.74
N PRO A 14 51.52 17.02 17.28
CA PRO A 14 51.88 16.99 15.84
C PRO A 14 52.61 15.72 15.26
N VAL A 15 52.77 15.71 13.91
CA VAL A 15 53.95 15.24 13.09
C VAL A 15 54.36 13.74 13.12
N SER A 16 54.88 13.06 12.08
CA SER A 16 55.00 13.22 10.62
C SER A 16 55.68 11.97 10.01
N ASN A 17 55.39 11.72 8.73
CA ASN A 17 56.25 11.14 7.67
C ASN A 17 56.89 9.73 7.80
N GLY A 18 56.67 8.93 6.76
CA GLY A 18 57.47 7.74 6.45
C GLY A 18 57.10 7.16 5.08
N SER A 19 57.95 7.41 4.08
CA SER A 19 57.74 7.04 2.68
C SER A 19 58.24 5.62 2.34
N ARG A 20 57.61 5.04 1.31
CA ARG A 20 58.08 3.99 0.37
C ARG A 20 58.05 2.52 0.82
N GLY A 21 57.32 1.75 0.01
CA GLY A 21 57.47 0.29 -0.11
C GLY A 21 56.57 -0.24 -1.23
N PHE A 22 57.12 -0.37 -2.43
CA PHE A 22 56.50 -1.01 -3.58
C PHE A 22 56.31 -2.51 -3.30
N GLY A 23 55.11 -3.04 -3.51
CA GLY A 23 54.82 -4.47 -3.46
C GLY A 23 53.74 -4.82 -4.46
N LYS A 24 54.14 -5.42 -5.59
CA LYS A 24 53.24 -5.98 -6.61
C LYS A 24 52.61 -7.28 -6.11
N SER A 25 51.49 -7.61 -6.76
CA SER A 25 51.01 -8.96 -7.07
C SER A 25 49.98 -9.58 -6.11
N GLY A 26 48.94 -10.18 -6.70
CA GLY A 26 48.17 -11.23 -6.04
C GLY A 26 46.66 -11.16 -6.27
N ASN A 27 46.22 -11.91 -7.27
CA ASN A 27 44.85 -12.27 -7.64
C ASN A 27 43.81 -12.53 -6.52
N PHE A 28 42.55 -12.35 -6.94
CA PHE A 28 41.34 -13.03 -6.48
C PHE A 28 40.82 -12.68 -5.08
N SER A 29 39.81 -11.81 -5.01
CA SER A 29 38.69 -12.05 -4.10
C SER A 29 37.41 -11.44 -4.66
N LYS A 30 36.52 -12.35 -5.06
CA LYS A 30 35.06 -12.23 -5.13
C LYS A 30 34.54 -10.79 -5.07
N GLY A 31 34.05 -10.32 -6.21
CA GLY A 31 33.08 -9.24 -6.26
C GLY A 31 32.02 -9.49 -5.19
N ARG A 32 32.03 -8.67 -4.14
CA ARG A 32 30.89 -8.53 -3.25
C ARG A 32 29.81 -7.88 -4.09
N CYS A 33 29.04 -8.71 -4.80
CA CYS A 33 27.70 -8.32 -5.20
C CYS A 33 27.01 -7.96 -3.88
N CYS A 34 26.81 -6.66 -3.65
CA CYS A 34 25.98 -6.20 -2.57
C CYS A 34 24.59 -6.74 -2.87
N ILE A 35 24.22 -7.83 -2.18
CA ILE A 35 22.84 -8.29 -2.13
C ILE A 35 22.09 -7.15 -1.43
N LYS A 36 21.59 -6.20 -2.22
CA LYS A 36 20.61 -5.23 -1.76
C LYS A 36 19.41 -6.08 -1.38
N ALA A 37 19.14 -6.18 -0.07
CA ALA A 37 17.89 -6.73 0.42
C ALA A 37 16.76 -5.95 -0.25
N MET A 38 16.15 -6.54 -1.27
CA MET A 38 14.98 -5.97 -1.91
C MET A 38 13.85 -6.10 -0.90
N LYS A 39 13.48 -4.97 -0.29
CA LYS A 39 12.32 -4.89 0.57
C LYS A 39 11.11 -5.05 -0.34
N ILE A 40 10.57 -6.27 -0.42
CA ILE A 40 9.33 -6.55 -1.13
C ILE A 40 8.23 -5.93 -0.29
N GLU A 41 7.88 -4.67 -0.59
CA GLU A 41 6.73 -4.03 0.03
C GLU A 41 5.47 -4.65 -0.56
N LYS A 42 4.71 -5.37 0.29
CA LYS A 42 3.42 -5.93 -0.10
C LYS A 42 2.48 -4.82 -0.55
N SER A 43 1.64 -5.13 -1.53
CA SER A 43 0.57 -4.23 -1.95
C SER A 43 -0.46 -4.09 -0.82
N LEU A 44 -1.26 -3.03 -0.84
CA LEU A 44 -2.26 -2.83 0.22
C LEU A 44 -3.37 -3.88 0.11
N GLU A 45 -3.71 -4.29 -1.11
CA GLU A 45 -4.70 -5.33 -1.36
C GLU A 45 -4.31 -6.63 -0.66
N GLU A 46 -3.03 -7.04 -0.77
CA GLU A 46 -2.51 -8.22 -0.08
C GLU A 46 -2.48 -8.03 1.44
N LEU A 47 -2.05 -6.86 1.92
CA LEU A 47 -1.91 -6.59 3.35
C LEU A 47 -3.24 -6.59 4.10
N TYR A 48 -4.32 -6.14 3.44
CA TYR A 48 -5.66 -6.08 4.00
C TYR A 48 -6.59 -7.18 3.49
N ASN A 49 -6.07 -8.22 2.84
CA ASN A 49 -6.83 -9.33 2.27
C ASN A 49 -7.98 -8.90 1.32
N VAL A 50 -7.86 -7.71 0.71
CA VAL A 50 -8.80 -7.25 -0.31
C VAL A 50 -8.42 -7.92 -1.62
N LYS A 51 -9.32 -8.74 -2.17
CA LYS A 51 -9.07 -9.40 -3.46
C LYS A 51 -9.69 -8.60 -4.58
N VAL A 52 -9.02 -8.66 -5.73
CA VAL A 52 -9.39 -7.83 -6.86
C VAL A 52 -9.24 -8.58 -8.18
N GLU A 53 -10.32 -8.61 -8.94
CA GLU A 53 -10.34 -9.04 -10.34
C GLU A 53 -10.56 -7.78 -11.20
N ARG A 54 -9.56 -7.45 -12.02
CA ARG A 54 -9.60 -6.25 -12.87
C ARG A 54 -10.26 -6.57 -14.20
N LYS A 55 -11.11 -5.67 -14.69
CA LYS A 55 -11.77 -5.79 -16.02
C LYS A 55 -12.44 -7.15 -16.21
N VAL A 56 -13.38 -7.48 -15.31
CA VAL A 56 -14.05 -8.78 -15.29
C VAL A 56 -14.84 -9.02 -16.58
N SER A 57 -14.79 -10.25 -17.10
CA SER A 57 -15.49 -10.63 -18.32
C SER A 57 -17.02 -10.68 -18.11
N PRO A 58 -17.83 -10.41 -19.15
CA PRO A 58 -19.29 -10.52 -19.05
C PRO A 58 -19.79 -11.92 -18.65
N GLU A 59 -19.09 -12.97 -19.07
CA GLU A 59 -19.38 -14.36 -18.71
C GLU A 59 -19.25 -14.56 -17.19
N ARG A 60 -18.16 -14.08 -16.60
CA ARG A 60 -17.92 -14.15 -15.16
C ARG A 60 -18.97 -13.36 -14.36
N LEU A 61 -19.38 -12.19 -14.85
CA LEU A 61 -20.47 -11.42 -14.22
C LEU A 61 -21.82 -12.16 -14.28
N THR A 62 -22.06 -12.90 -15.36
CA THR A 62 -23.27 -13.71 -15.54
C THR A 62 -23.28 -14.93 -14.62
N GLU A 63 -22.15 -15.62 -14.50
CA GLU A 63 -21.96 -16.74 -13.55
C GLU A 63 -22.22 -16.30 -12.10
N LEU A 64 -21.70 -15.14 -11.71
CA LEU A 64 -21.89 -14.56 -10.38
C LEU A 64 -23.31 -13.99 -10.15
N GLY A 65 -24.12 -13.89 -11.20
CA GLY A 65 -25.47 -13.34 -11.14
C GLY A 65 -25.51 -11.87 -10.69
N VAL A 66 -24.49 -11.08 -11.06
CA VAL A 66 -24.31 -9.68 -10.62
C VAL A 66 -25.55 -8.82 -10.91
N SER A 67 -26.27 -9.11 -11.99
CA SER A 67 -27.51 -8.43 -12.36
C SER A 67 -28.61 -8.47 -11.28
N LYS A 68 -28.56 -9.44 -10.35
CA LYS A 68 -29.50 -9.62 -9.25
C LYS A 68 -29.04 -8.98 -7.94
N TRP A 69 -27.80 -8.49 -7.88
CA TRP A 69 -27.24 -7.87 -6.67
C TRP A 69 -27.87 -6.51 -6.38
N SER A 70 -27.75 -6.08 -5.13
CA SER A 70 -28.20 -4.77 -4.68
C SER A 70 -27.36 -3.67 -5.34
N VAL A 71 -28.01 -2.57 -5.71
CA VAL A 71 -27.35 -1.41 -6.35
C VAL A 71 -27.11 -0.33 -5.30
N TRP A 72 -25.93 0.28 -5.33
CA TRP A 72 -25.61 1.48 -4.57
C TRP A 72 -25.03 2.56 -5.48
N LYS A 73 -25.35 3.82 -5.19
CA LYS A 73 -24.90 4.98 -5.97
C LYS A 73 -24.54 6.13 -5.06
N THR A 74 -23.55 6.91 -5.48
CA THR A 74 -23.18 8.17 -4.84
C THR A 74 -22.58 9.15 -5.86
N GLY A 75 -22.34 10.38 -5.42
CA GLY A 75 -21.54 11.36 -6.13
C GLY A 75 -20.22 11.63 -5.41
N LYS A 76 -19.63 12.79 -5.71
CA LYS A 76 -18.40 13.25 -5.05
C LYS A 76 -18.62 13.34 -3.53
N SER A 77 -17.97 12.47 -2.77
CA SER A 77 -18.17 12.34 -1.33
C SER A 77 -17.00 11.63 -0.66
N LYS A 78 -16.91 11.76 0.66
CA LYS A 78 -16.00 10.98 1.52
C LYS A 78 -16.85 10.33 2.61
N LEU A 79 -16.76 9.00 2.76
CA LEU A 79 -17.59 8.23 3.69
C LEU A 79 -16.72 7.25 4.47
N PRO A 80 -16.81 7.22 5.82
CA PRO A 80 -16.25 6.11 6.59
C PRO A 80 -17.10 4.86 6.37
N TRP A 81 -16.47 3.69 6.27
CA TRP A 81 -17.15 2.42 6.08
C TRP A 81 -16.50 1.30 6.88
N ASP A 82 -17.35 0.48 7.49
CA ASP A 82 -16.99 -0.71 8.28
C ASP A 82 -17.68 -1.94 7.68
N TRP A 83 -16.89 -2.87 7.17
CA TRP A 83 -17.37 -4.14 6.63
C TRP A 83 -17.50 -5.16 7.75
N GLN A 84 -18.71 -5.38 8.26
CA GLN A 84 -18.94 -6.40 9.30
C GLN A 84 -18.94 -7.84 8.75
N VAL A 85 -19.15 -8.00 7.45
CA VAL A 85 -19.18 -9.28 6.74
C VAL A 85 -18.41 -9.15 5.43
N ASP A 86 -18.02 -10.29 4.86
CA ASP A 86 -17.42 -10.32 3.53
C ASP A 86 -18.41 -9.73 2.51
N GLN A 87 -17.92 -8.77 1.72
CA GLN A 87 -18.73 -8.12 0.69
C GLN A 87 -18.04 -8.28 -0.66
N LEU A 88 -18.81 -8.69 -1.66
CA LEU A 88 -18.38 -8.70 -3.05
C LEU A 88 -19.02 -7.51 -3.77
N VAL A 89 -18.20 -6.72 -4.43
CA VAL A 89 -18.59 -5.44 -5.05
C VAL A 89 -18.12 -5.43 -6.50
N TYR A 90 -19.04 -5.19 -7.43
CA TYR A 90 -18.72 -4.91 -8.83
C TYR A 90 -18.96 -3.42 -9.11
N ILE A 91 -17.93 -2.74 -9.59
CA ILE A 91 -18.00 -1.30 -9.90
C ILE A 91 -18.50 -1.15 -11.34
N GLU A 92 -19.70 -0.59 -11.49
CA GLU A 92 -20.29 -0.35 -12.82
C GLU A 92 -19.83 0.97 -13.41
N GLU A 93 -19.68 2.00 -12.57
CA GLU A 93 -19.33 3.35 -13.00
C GLU A 93 -18.45 4.05 -11.95
N GLY A 94 -17.51 4.87 -12.45
CA GLY A 94 -16.72 5.77 -11.62
C GLY A 94 -15.45 5.13 -11.04
N GLU A 95 -14.96 5.74 -9.98
CA GLU A 95 -13.79 5.29 -9.23
C GLU A 95 -13.99 5.48 -7.73
N VAL A 96 -13.36 4.61 -6.94
CA VAL A 96 -13.29 4.73 -5.49
C VAL A 96 -11.84 4.58 -5.04
N ARG A 97 -11.42 5.44 -4.11
CA ARG A 97 -10.19 5.25 -3.35
C ARG A 97 -10.54 4.78 -1.94
N VAL A 98 -9.94 3.66 -1.56
CA VAL A 98 -10.14 3.04 -0.26
C VAL A 98 -8.91 3.31 0.57
N VAL A 99 -9.07 4.06 1.66
CA VAL A 99 -8.00 4.41 2.59
C VAL A 99 -8.20 3.60 3.86
N PRO A 100 -7.47 2.49 4.06
CA PRO A 100 -7.57 1.72 5.30
C PRO A 100 -7.33 2.59 6.52
N GLN A 101 -8.05 2.31 7.60
CA GLN A 101 -7.91 3.07 8.85
C GLN A 101 -6.43 3.10 9.31
N GLY A 102 -5.93 4.29 9.64
CA GLY A 102 -4.53 4.49 10.07
C GLY A 102 -3.48 4.47 8.95
N SER A 103 -3.85 4.18 7.69
CA SER A 103 -2.95 4.19 6.55
C SER A 103 -2.84 5.59 5.90
N LYS A 104 -1.64 5.94 5.43
CA LYS A 104 -1.42 7.09 4.52
C LYS A 104 -1.53 6.73 3.03
N ARG A 105 -1.57 5.44 2.73
CA ARG A 105 -1.67 4.88 1.38
C ARG A 105 -3.11 4.41 1.12
N PHE A 106 -3.52 4.37 -0.14
CA PHE A 106 -4.87 3.96 -0.56
C PHE A 106 -4.83 2.94 -1.69
N MET A 107 -5.88 2.12 -1.78
CA MET A 107 -6.18 1.29 -2.94
C MET A 107 -7.12 2.06 -3.88
N GLN A 108 -6.99 1.85 -5.19
CA GLN A 108 -7.85 2.51 -6.19
C GLN A 108 -8.53 1.45 -7.05
N PHE A 109 -9.85 1.58 -7.15
CA PHE A 109 -10.69 0.69 -7.93
C PHE A 109 -11.55 1.50 -8.90
N LEU A 110 -11.74 0.97 -10.10
CA LEU A 110 -12.35 1.64 -11.25
C LEU A 110 -13.53 0.80 -11.77
N ALA A 111 -14.33 1.40 -12.65
CA ALA A 111 -15.36 0.68 -13.38
C ALA A 111 -14.82 -0.58 -14.09
N GLY A 112 -15.57 -1.68 -13.99
CA GLY A 112 -15.22 -3.00 -14.52
C GLY A 112 -14.48 -3.90 -13.52
N ASP A 113 -14.20 -3.40 -12.32
CA ASP A 113 -13.49 -4.17 -11.31
C ASP A 113 -14.44 -4.89 -10.35
N LEU A 114 -14.09 -6.13 -9.99
CA LEU A 114 -14.74 -6.91 -8.94
C LEU A 114 -13.84 -6.99 -7.72
N VAL A 115 -14.33 -6.53 -6.59
CA VAL A 115 -13.58 -6.39 -5.35
C VAL A 115 -14.23 -7.21 -4.24
N ARG A 116 -13.47 -8.07 -3.57
CA ARG A 116 -13.90 -8.74 -2.33
C ARG A 116 -13.26 -8.01 -1.15
N TYR A 117 -14.09 -7.32 -0.39
CA TYR A 117 -13.69 -6.76 0.91
C TYR A 117 -13.89 -7.83 1.99
N PRO A 118 -12.90 -8.07 2.85
CA PRO A 118 -13.05 -9.00 3.95
C PRO A 118 -13.86 -8.37 5.08
N LYS A 119 -14.47 -9.22 5.89
CA LYS A 119 -15.06 -8.84 7.17
C LYS A 119 -14.03 -8.17 8.09
N TRP A 120 -14.54 -7.34 8.99
CA TRP A 120 -13.80 -6.54 9.97
C TRP A 120 -12.74 -5.65 9.33
N PHE A 121 -13.04 -5.15 8.13
CA PHE A 121 -12.22 -4.18 7.45
C PHE A 121 -12.83 -2.80 7.66
N GLU A 122 -12.01 -1.80 7.94
CA GLU A 122 -12.43 -0.41 8.14
C GLU A 122 -11.63 0.50 7.21
N ALA A 123 -12.32 1.37 6.48
CA ALA A 123 -11.68 2.33 5.59
C ALA A 123 -12.50 3.61 5.39
N ASP A 124 -11.79 4.69 5.05
CA ASP A 124 -12.40 5.86 4.45
C ASP A 124 -12.49 5.66 2.93
N LEU A 125 -13.71 5.79 2.39
CA LEU A 125 -13.99 5.79 0.96
C LEU A 125 -13.99 7.21 0.41
N TRP A 126 -13.31 7.41 -0.70
CA TRP A 126 -13.27 8.69 -1.41
C TRP A 126 -13.75 8.51 -2.85
N PHE A 127 -14.77 9.28 -3.20
CA PHE A 127 -15.37 9.32 -4.53
C PHE A 127 -15.14 10.70 -5.14
N ASN A 128 -14.51 10.75 -6.31
CA ASN A 128 -14.18 12.01 -6.99
C ASN A 128 -15.28 12.51 -7.94
N GLY A 129 -16.30 11.71 -8.21
CA GLY A 129 -17.38 11.99 -9.16
C GLY A 129 -18.57 11.05 -8.97
N PRO A 130 -19.45 10.90 -9.99
CA PRO A 130 -20.47 9.87 -10.00
C PRO A 130 -19.88 8.47 -9.81
N TYR A 131 -20.52 7.67 -8.97
CA TYR A 131 -20.11 6.31 -8.69
C TYR A 131 -21.33 5.40 -8.54
N GLN A 132 -21.26 4.22 -9.15
CA GLN A 132 -22.28 3.20 -9.05
C GLN A 132 -21.63 1.82 -8.93
N GLU A 133 -22.16 1.03 -8.00
CA GLU A 133 -21.73 -0.34 -7.79
C GLU A 133 -22.92 -1.28 -7.57
N ARG A 134 -22.64 -2.56 -7.75
CA ARG A 134 -23.49 -3.66 -7.33
C ARG A 134 -22.78 -4.45 -6.26
N TYR A 135 -23.48 -4.78 -5.19
CA TYR A 135 -22.89 -5.49 -4.06
C TYR A 135 -23.73 -6.67 -3.59
N SER A 136 -23.04 -7.67 -3.07
CA SER A 136 -23.63 -8.83 -2.40
C SER A 136 -22.85 -9.13 -1.12
N PHE A 137 -23.57 -9.34 -0.03
CA PHE A 137 -22.99 -9.80 1.23
C PHE A 137 -22.85 -11.31 1.20
N ARG A 138 -21.67 -11.83 1.54
CA ARG A 138 -21.46 -13.26 1.70
C ARG A 138 -21.74 -13.67 3.13
N ALA A 139 -22.69 -14.58 3.31
CA ALA A 139 -22.98 -15.18 4.59
C ALA A 139 -21.86 -16.14 5.01
N TYR A 140 -21.79 -16.42 6.31
CA TYR A 140 -20.83 -17.36 6.87
C TYR A 140 -21.07 -18.78 6.33
N GLY A 141 -20.06 -19.36 5.67
CA GLY A 141 -20.10 -20.74 5.15
C GLY A 141 -20.11 -20.90 3.63
N ASP A 142 -19.95 -19.82 2.86
CA ASP A 142 -19.99 -19.79 1.38
C ASP A 142 -18.59 -19.86 0.71
N ASP A 143 -17.61 -20.52 1.36
CA ASP A 143 -16.26 -20.79 0.79
C ASP A 143 -16.16 -22.23 0.26
#